data_AF-A0A7V9Q860-F1
#
_entry.id   AF-A0A7V9Q860-F1
#
_cell.length_a   1.000
_cell.length_b   1.000
_cell.length_c   1.000
_cell.angle_alpha   90.00
_cell.angle_beta   90.00
_cell.angle_gamma   90.00
#
_symmetry.space_group_name_H-M   'P 1'
#
loop_
_entity.id
_entity.type
_entity.pdbx_description
1 polymer ?
#
loop_
_entity_poly.entity_id
_entity_poly.type
_entity_poly.pdbx_seq_one_letter_code
_entity_poly.pdbx_strand_id
1 'polypeptide(L)' 'MRDTLLSVAVMVGILGVSAFITNWFARTMYNRCPACGTLNAKRRAQCRACTKELKG' A
#
# COMPACT_ATOMS: atom_id res chain seq x y z
N MET A 1 22.93 -24.33 14.09
CA MET A 1 23.03 -22.90 13.72
C MET A 1 22.72 -22.63 12.25
N ARG A 2 23.16 -23.47 11.30
CA ARG A 2 22.83 -23.31 9.87
C ARG A 2 21.32 -23.35 9.60
N ASP A 3 20.60 -24.24 10.27
CA ASP A 3 19.14 -24.35 10.17
C ASP A 3 18.43 -23.12 10.71
N THR A 4 18.89 -22.58 11.85
CA THR A 4 18.38 -21.33 12.42
C THR A 4 18.55 -20.15 11.46
N LEU A 5 19.70 -20.04 10.81
CA LEU A 5 19.95 -19.00 9.80
C LEU A 5 19.04 -19.16 8.57
N LEU A 6 18.83 -20.39 8.11
CA LEU A 6 17.90 -20.67 7.01
C LEU A 6 16.47 -20.30 7.39
N SER A 7 16.00 -20.65 8.59
CA SER A 7 14.67 -20.28 9.07
C SER A 7 14.49 -18.76 9.16
N VAL A 8 15.48 -18.04 9.68
CA VAL A 8 15.45 -16.57 9.74
C VAL A 8 15.43 -15.97 8.34
N ALA A 9 16.27 -16.48 7.41
CA ALA A 9 16.31 -15.99 6.03
C ALA A 9 14.97 -16.17 5.31
N VAL A 10 14.34 -17.33 5.48
CA VAL A 10 13.00 -17.60 4.91
C VAL A 10 11.96 -16.65 5.51
N MET A 11 11.97 -16.45 6.83
CA MET A 11 11.03 -15.55 7.50
C MET A 11 11.18 -14.10 6.99
N VAL A 12 12.42 -13.60 6.91
CA VAL A 12 12.69 -12.26 6.37
C VAL A 12 12.27 -12.17 4.90
N GLY A 13 12.53 -13.21 4.10
CA GLY A 13 12.11 -13.29 2.71
C GLY A 13 10.59 -13.18 2.56
N ILE A 14 9.83 -13.95 3.33
CA ILE A 14 8.35 -13.91 3.31
C ILE A 14 7.86 -12.52 3.69
N LEU A 15 8.32 -11.97 4.82
CA LEU A 15 7.87 -10.66 5.30
C LEU A 15 8.23 -9.54 4.30
N GLY A 16 9.44 -9.59 3.72
CA GLY A 16 9.89 -8.63 2.73
C GLY A 16 9.05 -8.66 1.45
N VAL A 17 8.80 -9.86 0.91
CA VAL A 17 7.96 -10.04 -0.29
C VAL A 17 6.52 -9.62 -0.02
N SER A 18 5.94 -10.02 1.11
CA SER A 18 4.60 -9.60 1.51
C SER A 18 4.50 -8.07 1.60
N ALA A 19 5.44 -7.42 2.29
CA ALA A 19 5.46 -5.95 2.41
C ALA A 19 5.57 -5.26 1.04
N PHE A 20 6.42 -5.79 0.15
CA PHE A 20 6.57 -5.27 -1.21
C PHE A 20 5.26 -5.34 -2.00
N ILE A 21 4.62 -6.51 -2.04
CA ILE A 21 3.37 -6.73 -2.78
C ILE A 21 2.25 -5.86 -2.20
N THR A 22 2.10 -5.83 -0.86
CA THR A 22 1.07 -5.02 -0.19
C THR A 22 1.24 -3.53 -0.50
N ASN A 23 2.48 -3.02 -0.43
CA ASN A 23 2.74 -1.62 -0.75
C ASN A 23 2.47 -1.30 -2.22
N TRP A 24 2.89 -2.16 -3.14
CA TRP A 24 2.62 -1.99 -4.57
C TRP A 24 1.12 -1.96 -4.88
N PHE A 25 0.36 -2.89 -4.29
CA PHE A 25 -1.10 -2.92 -4.42
C PHE A 25 -1.75 -1.65 -3.85
N ALA A 26 -1.35 -1.22 -2.66
CA ALA A 26 -1.86 0.00 -2.03
C ALA A 26 -1.61 1.24 -2.90
N ARG A 27 -0.42 1.36 -3.49
CA ARG A 27 -0.10 2.47 -4.41
C ARG A 27 -0.93 2.46 -5.69
N THR A 28 -1.30 1.28 -6.18
CA THR A 28 -2.13 1.14 -7.38
C THR A 28 -3.60 1.47 -7.09
N MET A 29 -4.10 1.07 -5.92
CA MET A 29 -5.52 1.15 -5.57
C MET A 29 -5.94 2.48 -4.96
N TYR A 30 -5.00 3.28 -4.45
CA TYR A 30 -5.31 4.51 -3.73
C TYR A 30 -4.59 5.73 -4.31
N ASN A 31 -5.31 6.85 -4.40
CA ASN A 31 -4.77 8.17 -4.72
C ASN A 31 -4.90 9.11 -3.50
N ARG A 32 -3.98 10.08 -3.38
CA ARG A 32 -4.12 11.17 -2.41
C ARG A 32 -4.93 12.28 -3.05
N CYS A 33 -5.93 12.78 -2.34
CA CYS A 33 -6.71 13.93 -2.78
C CYS A 33 -5.79 15.16 -2.89
N PRO A 34 -5.75 15.86 -4.04
CA PRO A 34 -4.86 17.02 -4.20
C PRO A 34 -5.29 18.22 -3.34
N ALA A 35 -6.55 18.26 -2.89
CA ALA A 35 -7.06 19.38 -2.12
C ALA A 35 -6.79 19.28 -0.61
N CYS A 36 -6.82 18.07 -0.04
CA CYS A 36 -6.70 17.88 1.42
C CYS A 36 -5.74 16.74 1.83
N GLY A 37 -5.06 16.09 0.88
CA GLY A 37 -4.10 15.03 1.14
C GLY A 37 -4.71 13.68 1.60
N THR A 38 -6.02 13.61 1.81
CA THR A 38 -6.68 12.38 2.26
C THR A 38 -6.49 11.25 1.25
N LEU A 39 -6.11 10.07 1.74
CA LEU A 39 -6.04 8.86 0.92
C LEU A 39 -7.45 8.37 0.56
N ASN A 40 -7.67 8.13 -0.73
CA ASN A 40 -8.94 7.66 -1.29
C ASN A 40 -8.71 6.49 -2.23
N ALA A 41 -9.71 5.61 -2.35
CA ALA A 41 -9.66 4.55 -3.35
C ALA A 41 -9.84 5.15 -4.75
N LYS A 42 -9.04 4.71 -5.72
CA LYS A 42 -9.00 5.25 -7.08
C LYS A 42 -10.34 5.16 -7.83
N ARG A 43 -11.21 4.22 -7.43
CA ARG A 43 -12.58 4.08 -7.97
C ARG A 43 -13.56 5.17 -7.53
N ARG A 44 -13.20 6.02 -6.56
CA ARG A 44 -14.08 7.09 -6.08
C ARG A 44 -13.95 8.31 -6.98
N ALA A 45 -15.08 8.88 -7.39
CA ALA A 45 -15.11 10.16 -8.11
C ALA A 45 -14.89 11.37 -7.16
N GLN A 46 -15.30 11.25 -5.89
CA GLN A 46 -15.26 12.33 -4.90
C GLN A 46 -14.45 11.94 -3.66
N CYS A 47 -13.73 12.91 -3.09
CA CYS A 47 -12.94 12.73 -1.88
C CYS A 47 -13.84 12.47 -0.66
N ARG A 48 -13.51 11.44 0.12
CA ARG A 48 -14.30 11.05 1.31
C ARG A 48 -14.31 12.06 2.44
N ALA A 49 -13.34 12.99 2.47
CA ALA A 49 -13.18 13.95 3.57
C ALA A 49 -13.66 15.35 3.19
N CYS A 50 -13.30 15.84 1.99
CA CYS A 50 -13.60 17.21 1.57
C CYS A 50 -14.54 17.31 0.36
N THR A 51 -15.09 16.19 -0.09
CA THR A 51 -16.10 16.08 -1.17
C THR A 51 -15.71 16.71 -2.51
N LYS A 52 -14.43 17.08 -2.72
CA LYS A 52 -13.92 17.55 -4.01
C LYS A 52 -13.60 16.39 -4.94
N GLU A 53 -13.64 16.66 -6.24
CA GLU A 53 -13.36 15.68 -7.27
C GLU A 53 -11.94 15.11 -7.16
N LEU A 54 -11.85 13.79 -7.20
CA LEU A 54 -10.60 13.05 -7.32
C LEU A 54 -10.33 12.92 -8.82
N LYS A 55 -9.58 13.86 -9.40
CA LYS A 55 -9.11 13.72 -10.78
C LYS A 55 -8.32 12.41 -10.88
N GLY A 56 -8.77 11.54 -11.78
CA GLY A 56 -8.23 10.19 -11.99
C GLY A 56 -6.78 10.19 -12.44
#